data_AF-A0A7S1M7Y4-F1
#
_entry.id   AF-A0A7S1M7Y4-F1
#
_cell.length_a   1.000
_cell.length_b   1.000
_cell.length_c   1.000
_cell.angle_alpha   90.00
_cell.angle_beta   90.00
_cell.angle_gamma   90.00
#
_symmetry.space_group_name_H-M   'P 1'
#
loop_
_entity.id
_entity.type
_entity.pdbx_description
1 polymer ?
#
loop_
_entity_poly.entity_id
_entity_poly.type
_entity_poly.pdbx_seq_one_letter_code
_entity_poly.pdbx_strand_id
1 'polypeptide(L)'
;TVSVLYCVCAMLKLKKTVDDIWPIANKKVLVRVDFNVPIKGGVIRSDLRIRAAVPTIRRIVENGGICILMSHLGRPKGVKYADVMASEDYRRRHLQTWALEAGTGKTTFFAFLSGSEKKAVLAKSTLADKAVSLSEAENSGKTHLFSQLPEAEKAQLLEEHVHRLQQETQFPQLRQYGGFEEELSLKPVAKKLEEIMGQPVHFAEDCLDAEASVKKLRPGDILVLENVRFYSDESSKKESDRRVMAEKLASYADYFVSDAFGTAHRDSATMTGLAKVMGHGAAGYLMAREITYFTKVLGEPVRPMVAIVGGAKVSDKIKLLENMLERIDKLVIGGAMAYTFLKAQGKEIGKSFCEAGQSFTDKYGETVDIVQLAKNLLAKAKERGVEVFLPIDHVCHTACEATDKPLTTEDANVPADYMALDIGPKTVKLYEEAVGSCKTCIWNGPMGVFEIPPYHTGTFAIARLMATQTKASGMLSIIGGGDSASAAEKSGHDVNMSHVSTGGGASLELLEGKELPGIAVLDDK
;
A
#
# COMPACT_ATOMS: atom_id res chain seq x y z
N THR A 1 17.06 -2.33 28.48
CA THR A 1 16.16 -3.45 28.09
C THR A 1 14.74 -3.28 28.64
N VAL A 2 14.54 -2.85 29.90
CA VAL A 2 13.19 -2.61 30.46
C VAL A 2 12.42 -1.45 29.80
N SER A 3 13.10 -0.39 29.28
CA SER A 3 12.39 0.76 28.70
C SER A 3 11.79 0.53 27.30
N VAL A 4 12.39 -0.34 26.48
CA VAL A 4 11.84 -0.68 25.15
C VAL A 4 10.63 -1.62 25.27
N LEU A 5 10.68 -2.53 26.26
CA LEU A 5 9.58 -3.46 26.57
C LEU A 5 8.33 -2.71 27.02
N TYR A 6 8.50 -1.69 27.88
CA TYR A 6 7.41 -0.79 28.27
C TYR A 6 6.90 0.02 27.08
N CYS A 7 7.77 0.47 26.18
CA CYS A 7 7.36 1.29 25.03
C CYS A 7 6.42 0.52 24.10
N VAL A 8 6.81 -0.64 23.56
CA VAL A 8 5.99 -1.36 22.55
C VAL A 8 4.68 -1.93 23.14
N CYS A 9 4.71 -2.43 24.38
CA CYS A 9 3.48 -2.89 25.05
C CYS A 9 2.57 -1.73 25.48
N ALA A 10 3.11 -0.58 25.88
CA ALA A 10 2.31 0.61 26.13
C ALA A 10 1.84 1.31 24.84
N MET A 11 2.45 1.00 23.69
CA MET A 11 2.14 1.59 22.37
C MET A 11 0.93 0.94 21.69
N LEU A 12 0.68 -0.35 21.93
CA LEU A 12 -0.50 -1.05 21.43
C LEU A 12 -1.61 -1.09 22.49
N LYS A 13 -1.89 0.06 23.11
CA LYS A 13 -3.14 0.22 23.84
C LYS A 13 -4.29 -0.13 22.92
N LEU A 14 -5.32 -0.74 23.49
CA LEU A 14 -6.60 -0.92 22.79
C LEU A 14 -7.02 0.44 22.25
N LYS A 15 -7.13 0.53 20.93
CA LYS A 15 -7.62 1.73 20.25
C LYS A 15 -9.14 1.70 20.22
N LYS A 16 -9.76 2.88 20.23
CA LYS A 16 -11.18 2.99 19.91
C LYS A 16 -11.44 2.37 18.54
N THR A 17 -12.54 1.65 18.42
CA THR A 17 -12.95 1.01 17.17
C THR A 17 -14.15 1.74 16.56
N VAL A 18 -14.58 1.32 15.37
CA VAL A 18 -15.83 1.76 14.75
C VAL A 18 -17.07 1.56 15.65
N ASP A 19 -16.98 0.69 16.68
CA ASP A 19 -18.04 0.53 17.68
C ASP A 19 -18.06 1.62 18.76
N ASP A 20 -16.97 2.38 18.91
CA ASP A 20 -16.84 3.42 19.93
C ASP A 20 -17.24 4.82 19.43
N ILE A 21 -17.58 4.98 18.14
CA ILE A 21 -18.03 6.27 17.56
C ILE A 21 -19.57 6.43 17.56
N TRP A 22 -20.26 5.61 18.35
CA TRP A 22 -21.72 5.56 18.41
C TRP A 22 -22.35 6.70 19.21
N PRO A 23 -23.54 7.22 18.80
CA PRO A 23 -24.35 6.81 17.66
C PRO A 23 -23.96 7.43 16.30
N ILE A 24 -24.09 6.66 15.21
CA ILE A 24 -23.70 7.06 13.85
C ILE A 24 -24.87 7.27 12.87
N ALA A 25 -26.12 7.17 13.32
CA ALA A 25 -27.28 7.38 12.45
C ALA A 25 -27.28 8.79 11.85
N ASN A 26 -27.44 8.89 10.53
CA ASN A 26 -27.34 10.11 9.72
C ASN A 26 -25.97 10.80 9.73
N LYS A 27 -24.93 10.15 10.26
CA LYS A 27 -23.56 10.68 10.30
C LYS A 27 -22.76 10.19 9.11
N LYS A 28 -21.91 11.06 8.58
CA LYS A 28 -20.96 10.72 7.52
C LYS A 28 -19.67 10.22 8.16
N VAL A 29 -19.26 9.02 7.77
CA VAL A 29 -18.05 8.37 8.28
C VAL A 29 -17.08 8.25 7.11
N LEU A 30 -15.94 8.93 7.22
CA LEU A 30 -14.85 8.84 6.27
C LEU A 30 -13.94 7.68 6.68
N VAL A 31 -13.79 6.68 5.80
CA VAL A 31 -13.08 5.44 6.08
C VAL A 31 -11.87 5.31 5.17
N ARG A 32 -10.66 5.20 5.75
CA ARG A 32 -9.44 4.87 5.01
C ARG A 32 -9.33 3.38 4.86
N VAL A 33 -9.46 2.87 3.64
CA VAL A 33 -9.39 1.43 3.31
C VAL A 33 -8.19 1.13 2.42
N ASP A 34 -7.73 -0.13 2.43
CA ASP A 34 -6.69 -0.61 1.52
C ASP A 34 -7.32 -1.32 0.31
N PHE A 35 -7.60 -0.57 -0.76
CA PHE A 35 -8.04 -1.13 -2.04
C PHE A 35 -6.91 -1.22 -3.08
N ASN A 36 -5.65 -1.31 -2.64
CA ASN A 36 -4.54 -1.49 -3.56
C ASN A 36 -4.47 -2.96 -4.04
N VAL A 37 -5.35 -3.31 -4.98
CA VAL A 37 -5.52 -4.67 -5.52
C VAL A 37 -4.80 -4.84 -6.86
N PRO A 38 -4.34 -6.06 -7.21
CA PRO A 38 -3.74 -6.32 -8.52
C PRO A 38 -4.80 -6.25 -9.62
N ILE A 39 -4.61 -5.32 -10.57
CA ILE A 39 -5.46 -5.17 -11.76
C ILE A 39 -4.62 -5.48 -13.01
N LYS A 40 -5.16 -6.30 -13.92
CA LYS A 40 -4.53 -6.57 -15.24
C LYS A 40 -5.59 -6.56 -16.32
N GLY A 41 -5.50 -5.57 -17.23
CA GLY A 41 -6.47 -5.35 -18.31
C GLY A 41 -7.85 -4.95 -17.78
N GLY A 42 -7.90 -4.10 -16.75
CA GLY A 42 -9.16 -3.67 -16.10
C GLY A 42 -9.82 -4.72 -15.20
N VAL A 43 -9.27 -5.94 -15.12
CA VAL A 43 -9.83 -7.03 -14.30
C VAL A 43 -9.02 -7.18 -13.01
N ILE A 44 -9.73 -7.15 -11.87
CA ILE A 44 -9.19 -7.42 -10.54
C ILE A 44 -8.83 -8.91 -10.42
N ARG A 45 -7.57 -9.21 -10.09
CA ARG A 45 -7.06 -10.59 -10.00
C ARG A 45 -7.26 -11.24 -8.63
N SER A 46 -7.30 -10.44 -7.56
CA SER A 46 -7.68 -10.86 -6.21
C SER A 46 -8.45 -9.71 -5.55
N ASP A 47 -9.62 -10.01 -4.99
CA ASP A 47 -10.49 -9.05 -4.30
C ASP A 47 -10.37 -9.15 -2.77
N LEU A 48 -9.36 -9.87 -2.26
CA LEU A 48 -9.13 -10.12 -0.84
C LEU A 48 -9.17 -8.82 -0.01
N ARG A 49 -8.46 -7.78 -0.46
CA ARG A 49 -8.40 -6.50 0.25
C ARG A 49 -9.73 -5.74 0.26
N ILE A 50 -10.54 -5.90 -0.80
CA ILE A 50 -11.88 -5.30 -0.88
C ILE A 50 -12.79 -5.99 0.14
N ARG A 51 -12.81 -7.33 0.14
CA ARG A 51 -13.59 -8.13 1.10
C ARG A 51 -13.19 -7.86 2.54
N ALA A 52 -11.91 -7.61 2.80
CA ALA A 52 -11.40 -7.37 4.14
C ALA A 52 -11.95 -6.08 4.78
N ALA A 53 -12.35 -5.08 3.98
CA ALA A 53 -12.98 -3.84 4.47
C ALA A 53 -14.52 -3.93 4.63
N VAL A 54 -15.17 -4.94 4.02
CA VAL A 54 -16.63 -5.09 4.02
C VAL A 54 -17.24 -5.11 5.43
N PRO A 55 -16.67 -5.77 6.44
CA PRO A 55 -17.24 -5.75 7.79
C PRO A 55 -17.38 -4.34 8.37
N THR A 56 -16.36 -3.48 8.20
CA THR A 56 -16.39 -2.09 8.66
C THR A 56 -17.43 -1.27 7.89
N ILE A 57 -17.51 -1.47 6.56
CA ILE A 57 -18.48 -0.80 5.70
C ILE A 57 -19.91 -1.15 6.12
N ARG A 58 -20.21 -2.45 6.26
CA ARG A 58 -21.51 -2.96 6.70
C ARG A 58 -21.89 -2.39 8.06
N ARG A 59 -20.95 -2.38 9.00
CA ARG A 59 -21.18 -1.81 10.33
C ARG A 59 -21.65 -0.36 10.27
N ILE A 60 -21.12 0.45 9.35
CA ILE A 60 -21.54 1.84 9.21
C ILE A 60 -22.94 1.93 8.58
N VAL A 61 -23.15 1.29 7.43
CA VAL A 61 -24.37 1.45 6.63
C VAL A 61 -25.60 0.78 7.23
N GLU A 62 -25.45 -0.43 7.81
CA GLU A 62 -26.55 -1.17 8.46
C GLU A 62 -27.07 -0.44 9.72
N ASN A 63 -26.33 0.55 10.18
CA ASN A 63 -26.61 1.32 11.38
C ASN A 63 -26.98 2.79 11.07
N GLY A 64 -27.37 3.04 9.82
CA GLY A 64 -27.86 4.35 9.36
C GLY A 64 -26.78 5.40 9.14
N GLY A 65 -25.50 5.02 9.18
CA GLY A 65 -24.39 5.89 8.79
C GLY A 65 -24.27 6.01 7.26
N ILE A 66 -23.53 7.02 6.82
CA ILE A 66 -23.17 7.25 5.41
C ILE A 66 -21.67 6.95 5.28
N CYS A 67 -21.30 5.99 4.44
CA CYS A 67 -19.92 5.51 4.34
C CYS A 67 -19.19 6.17 3.16
N ILE A 68 -18.18 6.98 3.44
CA ILE A 68 -17.33 7.62 2.43
C ILE A 68 -15.95 6.95 2.46
N LEU A 69 -15.61 6.23 1.42
CA LEU A 69 -14.40 5.42 1.31
C LEU A 69 -13.30 6.19 0.57
N MET A 70 -12.10 6.15 1.11
CA MET A 70 -10.91 6.68 0.45
C MET A 70 -9.81 5.61 0.44
N SER A 71 -9.17 5.43 -0.71
CA SER A 71 -8.08 4.47 -0.88
C SER A 71 -7.02 5.02 -1.84
N HIS A 72 -5.94 4.27 -2.03
CA HIS A 72 -5.03 4.44 -3.13
C HIS A 72 -4.96 3.17 -3.98
N LEU A 73 -4.49 3.30 -5.21
CA LEU A 73 -4.13 2.20 -6.10
C LEU A 73 -2.79 2.50 -6.76
N GLY A 74 -1.86 1.56 -6.71
CA GLY A 74 -0.53 1.70 -7.29
C GLY A 74 0.26 2.92 -6.78
N ARG A 75 1.07 3.49 -7.67
CA ARG A 75 1.98 4.61 -7.40
C ARG A 75 1.91 5.62 -8.55
N PRO A 76 0.80 6.35 -8.70
CA PRO A 76 0.72 7.40 -9.70
C PRO A 76 1.73 8.51 -9.41
N LYS A 77 2.05 9.32 -10.42
CA LYS A 77 2.94 10.49 -10.27
C LYS A 77 2.36 11.52 -9.30
N GLY A 78 1.05 11.73 -9.40
CA GLY A 78 0.31 12.71 -8.64
C GLY A 78 0.57 14.16 -9.04
N VAL A 79 -0.36 15.05 -8.70
CA VAL A 79 -0.25 16.51 -8.90
C VAL A 79 -0.40 17.23 -7.56
N LYS A 80 0.11 18.45 -7.42
CA LYS A 80 -0.10 19.22 -6.19
C LYS A 80 -1.47 19.90 -6.20
N TYR A 81 -2.23 19.77 -5.12
CA TYR A 81 -3.57 20.35 -5.00
C TYR A 81 -3.55 21.88 -5.17
N ALA A 82 -2.57 22.57 -4.59
CA ALA A 82 -2.42 24.01 -4.74
C ALA A 82 -2.25 24.45 -6.20
N ASP A 83 -1.57 23.66 -7.03
CA ASP A 83 -1.34 23.99 -8.44
C ASP A 83 -2.65 23.83 -9.25
N VAL A 84 -3.42 22.78 -8.95
CA VAL A 84 -4.76 22.57 -9.51
C VAL A 84 -5.67 23.74 -9.13
N MET A 85 -5.77 24.10 -7.85
CA MET A 85 -6.62 25.20 -7.39
C MET A 85 -6.20 26.55 -7.98
N ALA A 86 -4.90 26.87 -8.05
CA ALA A 86 -4.42 28.12 -8.63
C ALA A 86 -4.84 28.25 -10.11
N SER A 87 -4.81 27.15 -10.85
CA SER A 87 -5.22 27.12 -12.26
C SER A 87 -6.74 27.16 -12.45
N GLU A 88 -7.52 26.57 -11.54
CA GLU A 88 -8.98 26.69 -11.53
C GLU A 88 -9.42 28.11 -11.18
N ASP A 89 -8.82 28.73 -10.16
CA ASP A 89 -9.10 30.11 -9.79
C ASP A 89 -8.68 31.08 -10.90
N TYR A 90 -7.60 30.76 -11.61
CA TYR A 90 -7.27 31.43 -12.85
C TYR A 90 -8.43 31.26 -13.85
N ARG A 91 -8.77 30.04 -14.25
CA ARG A 91 -9.82 29.75 -15.26
C ARG A 91 -11.19 30.34 -14.90
N ARG A 92 -11.62 30.23 -13.64
CA ARG A 92 -12.89 30.77 -13.13
C ARG A 92 -12.92 32.29 -13.22
N ARG A 93 -11.83 32.98 -12.83
CA ARG A 93 -11.72 34.44 -13.01
C ARG A 93 -11.83 34.83 -14.48
N HIS A 94 -11.20 34.09 -15.39
CA HIS A 94 -11.29 34.38 -16.83
C HIS A 94 -12.70 34.22 -17.39
N LEU A 95 -13.38 33.12 -17.04
CA LEU A 95 -14.76 32.89 -17.46
C LEU A 95 -15.72 33.92 -16.87
N GLN A 96 -15.52 34.33 -15.62
CA GLN A 96 -16.30 35.39 -14.97
C GLN A 96 -16.09 36.75 -15.64
N THR A 97 -14.84 37.14 -15.90
CA THR A 97 -14.53 38.40 -16.61
C THR A 97 -15.18 38.43 -17.99
N TRP A 98 -15.10 37.35 -18.77
CA TRP A 98 -15.72 37.26 -20.08
C TRP A 98 -17.26 37.34 -20.03
N ALA A 99 -17.87 36.68 -19.04
CA ALA A 99 -19.32 36.73 -18.81
C ALA A 99 -19.80 38.12 -18.38
N LEU A 100 -19.04 38.82 -17.52
CA LEU A 100 -19.33 40.18 -17.06
C LEU A 100 -19.19 41.23 -18.17
N GLU A 101 -18.25 41.01 -19.09
CA GLU A 101 -18.09 41.85 -20.28
C GLU A 101 -19.10 41.50 -21.39
N ALA A 102 -20.09 40.65 -21.15
CA ALA A 102 -21.07 40.21 -22.16
C ALA A 102 -20.41 39.75 -23.50
N GLY A 103 -19.19 39.21 -23.44
CA GLY A 103 -18.42 38.82 -24.62
C GLY A 103 -17.87 39.98 -25.48
N THR A 104 -17.85 41.23 -24.98
CA THR A 104 -17.32 42.40 -25.69
C THR A 104 -15.79 42.55 -25.62
N GLY A 105 -15.08 41.67 -24.88
CA GLY A 105 -13.61 41.68 -24.75
C GLY A 105 -12.92 40.42 -25.28
N LYS A 106 -13.26 39.95 -26.49
CA LYS A 106 -12.74 38.67 -27.05
C LYS A 106 -11.22 38.60 -27.14
N THR A 107 -10.57 39.66 -27.64
CA THR A 107 -9.10 39.72 -27.72
C THR A 107 -8.46 39.80 -26.34
N THR A 108 -9.11 40.49 -25.39
CA THR A 108 -8.67 40.60 -24.00
C THR A 108 -8.76 39.25 -23.30
N PHE A 109 -9.88 38.55 -23.44
CA PHE A 109 -10.06 37.17 -22.95
C PHE A 109 -9.05 36.21 -23.58
N PHE A 110 -8.84 36.28 -24.90
CA PHE A 110 -7.82 35.47 -25.56
C PHE A 110 -6.41 35.78 -25.05
N ALA A 111 -6.09 37.05 -24.78
CA ALA A 111 -4.79 37.47 -24.26
C ALA A 111 -4.48 36.81 -22.90
N PHE A 112 -5.50 36.47 -22.13
CA PHE A 112 -5.37 35.76 -20.87
C PHE A 112 -5.22 34.22 -21.00
N LEU A 113 -5.44 33.63 -22.18
CA LEU A 113 -5.24 32.18 -22.35
C LEU A 113 -3.74 31.81 -22.26
N SER A 114 -3.44 30.61 -21.79
CA SER A 114 -2.07 30.09 -21.78
C SER A 114 -1.53 29.88 -23.20
N GLY A 115 -0.20 29.75 -23.35
CA GLY A 115 0.43 29.64 -24.67
C GLY A 115 0.02 28.40 -25.48
N SER A 116 -0.34 27.31 -24.80
CA SER A 116 -0.88 26.08 -25.39
C SER A 116 -2.35 26.22 -25.77
N GLU A 117 -3.17 26.86 -24.93
CA GLU A 117 -4.58 27.16 -25.22
C GLU A 117 -4.72 28.11 -26.41
N LYS A 118 -3.92 29.18 -26.45
CA LYS A 118 -3.86 30.10 -27.59
C LYS A 118 -3.54 29.37 -28.89
N LYS A 119 -2.59 28.43 -28.84
CA LYS A 119 -2.21 27.61 -29.99
C LYS A 119 -3.36 26.69 -30.43
N ALA A 120 -4.05 26.04 -29.49
CA ALA A 120 -5.19 25.16 -29.79
C ALA A 120 -6.38 25.93 -30.38
N VAL A 121 -6.64 27.15 -29.91
CA VAL A 121 -7.68 28.04 -30.47
C VAL A 121 -7.27 28.51 -31.87
N LEU A 122 -6.04 28.99 -32.06
CA LEU A 122 -5.56 29.46 -33.37
C LEU A 122 -5.42 28.34 -34.41
N ALA A 123 -5.14 27.11 -33.99
CA ALA A 123 -5.07 25.94 -34.88
C ALA A 123 -6.40 25.63 -35.58
N LYS A 124 -7.52 26.16 -35.06
CA LYS A 124 -8.85 26.06 -35.67
C LYS A 124 -9.27 27.32 -36.44
N SER A 125 -8.43 28.36 -36.44
CA SER A 125 -8.70 29.62 -37.13
C SER A 125 -8.33 29.57 -38.61
N THR A 126 -8.82 30.53 -39.38
CA THR A 126 -8.42 30.80 -40.77
C THR A 126 -6.94 31.18 -40.91
N LEU A 127 -6.26 31.50 -39.80
CA LEU A 127 -4.83 31.80 -39.74
C LEU A 127 -3.98 30.67 -39.13
N ALA A 128 -4.52 29.44 -39.07
CA ALA A 128 -3.83 28.29 -38.48
C ALA A 128 -2.39 28.10 -39.00
N ASP A 129 -2.18 28.22 -40.32
CA ASP A 129 -0.85 28.05 -40.94
C ASP A 129 0.18 29.07 -40.44
N LYS A 130 -0.25 30.29 -40.10
CA LYS A 130 0.61 31.34 -39.51
C LYS A 130 0.83 31.16 -38.02
N ALA A 131 -0.03 30.41 -37.34
CA ALA A 131 0.12 30.09 -35.93
C ALA A 131 1.11 28.94 -35.69
N VAL A 132 1.29 28.05 -36.67
CA VAL A 132 2.24 26.91 -36.61
C VAL A 132 3.69 27.38 -36.54
N SER A 133 4.03 28.53 -37.12
CA SER A 133 5.38 29.10 -37.12
C SER A 133 5.78 29.81 -35.83
N LEU A 134 4.87 29.96 -34.85
CA LEU A 134 5.16 30.59 -33.56
C LEU A 134 5.49 29.55 -32.49
N SER A 135 6.54 29.82 -31.73
CA SER A 135 6.99 28.95 -30.64
C SER A 135 5.99 28.92 -29.47
N GLU A 136 6.10 27.92 -28.58
CA GLU A 136 5.22 27.83 -27.40
C GLU A 136 5.38 29.02 -26.45
N ALA A 137 6.57 29.62 -26.39
CA ALA A 137 6.89 30.76 -25.53
C ALA A 137 6.41 32.14 -26.04
N GLU A 138 6.04 32.27 -27.32
CA GLU A 138 5.65 33.56 -27.93
C GLU A 138 4.17 33.91 -27.72
N ASN A 139 3.82 34.33 -26.51
CA ASN A 139 2.44 34.67 -26.13
C ASN A 139 1.90 35.98 -26.74
N SER A 140 2.77 36.97 -26.94
CA SER A 140 2.40 38.27 -27.53
C SER A 140 2.06 38.13 -29.01
N GLY A 141 2.85 37.37 -29.77
CA GLY A 141 2.64 37.10 -31.20
C GLY A 141 1.32 36.37 -31.49
N LYS A 142 0.96 35.38 -30.66
CA LYS A 142 -0.34 34.67 -30.76
C LYS A 142 -1.53 35.59 -30.50
N THR A 143 -1.40 36.47 -29.51
CA THR A 143 -2.46 37.44 -29.17
C THR A 143 -2.66 38.45 -30.30
N HIS A 144 -1.56 38.88 -30.93
CA HIS A 144 -1.60 39.75 -32.10
C HIS A 144 -2.26 39.05 -33.30
N LEU A 145 -1.90 37.80 -33.62
CA LEU A 145 -2.57 37.01 -34.66
C LEU A 145 -4.07 36.88 -34.42
N PHE A 146 -4.46 36.55 -33.19
CA PHE A 146 -5.87 36.45 -32.84
C PHE A 146 -6.61 37.78 -33.01
N SER A 147 -5.96 38.91 -32.66
CA SER A 147 -6.57 40.24 -32.83
C SER A 147 -6.93 40.59 -34.28
N GLN A 148 -6.24 39.97 -35.26
CA GLN A 148 -6.46 40.18 -36.70
C GLN A 148 -7.64 39.38 -37.26
N LEU A 149 -8.19 38.42 -36.50
CA LEU A 149 -9.33 37.63 -36.94
C LEU A 149 -10.62 38.47 -37.00
N PRO A 150 -11.56 38.17 -37.91
CA PRO A 150 -12.89 38.76 -37.89
C PRO A 150 -13.62 38.53 -36.56
N GLU A 151 -14.43 39.49 -36.10
CA GLU A 151 -15.12 39.39 -34.80
C GLU A 151 -16.06 38.18 -34.69
N ALA A 152 -16.71 37.78 -35.79
CA ALA A 152 -17.55 36.59 -35.84
C ALA A 152 -16.74 35.29 -35.65
N GLU A 153 -15.54 35.24 -36.23
CA GLU A 153 -14.64 34.09 -36.10
C GLU A 153 -14.04 34.01 -34.69
N LYS A 154 -13.64 35.16 -34.11
CA LYS A 154 -13.21 35.22 -32.71
C LYS A 154 -14.30 34.71 -31.76
N ALA A 155 -15.56 35.09 -32.01
CA ALA A 155 -16.70 34.65 -31.21
C ALA A 155 -16.84 33.13 -31.27
N GLN A 156 -16.89 32.57 -32.49
CA GLN A 156 -17.02 31.14 -32.71
C GLN A 156 -15.88 30.34 -32.07
N LEU A 157 -14.63 30.75 -32.30
CA LEU A 157 -13.46 30.04 -31.77
C LEU A 157 -13.42 30.04 -30.24
N LEU A 158 -13.78 31.16 -29.61
CA LEU A 158 -13.84 31.26 -28.16
C LEU A 158 -15.06 30.55 -27.58
N GLU A 159 -16.22 30.61 -28.23
CA GLU A 159 -17.42 29.85 -27.82
C GLU A 159 -17.18 28.35 -27.94
N GLU A 160 -16.60 27.87 -29.03
CA GLU A 160 -16.20 26.46 -29.18
C GLU A 160 -15.16 26.06 -28.14
N HIS A 161 -14.19 26.94 -27.84
CA HIS A 161 -13.21 26.71 -26.80
C HIS A 161 -13.87 26.63 -25.43
N VAL A 162 -14.74 27.58 -25.06
CA VAL A 162 -15.46 27.62 -23.78
C VAL A 162 -16.45 26.47 -23.65
N HIS A 163 -17.18 26.14 -24.70
CA HIS A 163 -18.10 25.01 -24.73
C HIS A 163 -17.35 23.68 -24.61
N ARG A 164 -16.21 23.53 -25.30
CA ARG A 164 -15.30 22.39 -25.08
C ARG A 164 -14.81 22.35 -23.64
N LEU A 165 -14.40 23.48 -23.06
CA LEU A 165 -14.01 23.59 -21.65
C LEU A 165 -15.17 23.24 -20.68
N GLN A 166 -16.43 23.48 -21.07
CA GLN A 166 -17.66 23.15 -20.32
C GLN A 166 -18.18 21.73 -20.59
N GLN A 167 -17.73 21.05 -21.65
CA GLN A 167 -18.03 19.65 -21.92
C GLN A 167 -16.93 18.72 -21.39
N GLU A 168 -15.68 19.18 -21.35
CA GLU A 168 -14.55 18.51 -20.70
C GLU A 168 -14.70 18.47 -19.16
N THR A 169 -15.69 19.16 -18.58
CA THR A 169 -16.02 19.19 -17.14
C THR A 169 -16.57 17.89 -16.55
N GLN A 170 -16.62 16.80 -17.33
CA GLN A 170 -16.83 15.47 -16.75
C GLN A 170 -15.54 14.79 -16.27
N PHE A 171 -14.34 15.36 -16.43
CA PHE A 171 -13.10 14.76 -15.87
C PHE A 171 -11.85 15.69 -15.83
N PRO A 172 -11.92 17.02 -15.63
CA PRO A 172 -10.83 17.91 -16.08
C PRO A 172 -9.66 18.05 -15.11
N GLN A 173 -9.84 18.11 -13.78
CA GLN A 173 -8.79 18.56 -12.86
C GLN A 173 -7.58 17.63 -12.76
N LEU A 174 -7.75 16.32 -13.00
CA LEU A 174 -6.64 15.37 -12.92
C LEU A 174 -6.14 14.92 -14.29
N ARG A 175 -7.01 14.80 -15.30
CA ARG A 175 -6.59 14.47 -16.68
C ARG A 175 -5.83 15.60 -17.36
N GLN A 176 -6.25 16.85 -17.13
CA GLN A 176 -5.60 18.02 -17.73
C GLN A 176 -4.22 18.30 -17.15
N TYR A 177 -3.94 17.85 -15.92
CA TYR A 177 -2.72 18.16 -15.16
C TYR A 177 -1.80 16.95 -14.97
N GLY A 178 -2.11 15.82 -15.64
CA GLY A 178 -1.31 14.59 -15.56
C GLY A 178 -1.37 13.89 -14.20
N GLY A 179 -2.35 14.22 -13.35
CA GLY A 179 -2.59 13.56 -12.07
C GLY A 179 -3.43 12.28 -12.19
N PHE A 180 -4.28 12.17 -13.22
CA PHE A 180 -5.10 10.97 -13.47
C PHE A 180 -4.34 9.96 -14.32
N GLU A 181 -4.28 8.73 -13.85
CA GLU A 181 -3.76 7.58 -14.58
C GLU A 181 -4.86 6.52 -14.67
N GLU A 182 -5.39 6.27 -15.88
CA GLU A 182 -6.58 5.41 -16.10
C GLU A 182 -6.41 4.00 -15.51
N GLU A 183 -5.21 3.44 -15.67
CA GLU A 183 -4.85 2.12 -15.14
C GLU A 183 -4.86 2.04 -13.61
N LEU A 184 -4.79 3.20 -12.93
CA LEU A 184 -4.74 3.34 -11.48
C LEU A 184 -6.01 3.99 -10.89
N SER A 185 -7.10 4.08 -11.66
CA SER A 185 -8.41 4.49 -11.15
C SER A 185 -9.02 3.44 -10.22
N LEU A 186 -9.72 3.89 -9.18
CA LEU A 186 -10.52 3.06 -8.28
C LEU A 186 -11.92 2.73 -8.83
N LYS A 187 -12.29 3.21 -10.02
CA LYS A 187 -13.60 2.93 -10.63
C LYS A 187 -13.92 1.43 -10.77
N PRO A 188 -12.98 0.55 -11.20
CA PRO A 188 -13.22 -0.90 -11.22
C PRO A 188 -13.41 -1.49 -9.81
N VAL A 189 -12.74 -0.92 -8.81
CA VAL A 189 -12.87 -1.33 -7.41
C VAL A 189 -14.25 -0.95 -6.87
N ALA A 190 -14.76 0.25 -7.16
CA ALA A 190 -16.09 0.68 -6.76
C ALA A 190 -17.18 -0.25 -7.32
N LYS A 191 -17.08 -0.61 -8.61
CA LYS A 191 -17.96 -1.60 -9.24
C LYS A 191 -17.86 -2.98 -8.56
N LYS A 192 -16.64 -3.43 -8.24
CA LYS A 192 -16.46 -4.71 -7.56
C LYS A 192 -17.03 -4.70 -6.13
N LEU A 193 -16.92 -3.58 -5.44
CA LEU A 193 -17.50 -3.39 -4.12
C LEU A 193 -19.04 -3.41 -4.19
N GLU A 194 -19.65 -2.80 -5.20
CA GLU A 194 -21.10 -2.87 -5.46
C GLU A 194 -21.58 -4.32 -5.58
N GLU A 195 -20.87 -5.14 -6.38
CA GLU A 195 -21.17 -6.58 -6.52
C GLU A 195 -21.09 -7.33 -5.18
N ILE A 196 -20.09 -7.03 -4.34
CA ILE A 196 -19.88 -7.71 -3.05
C ILE A 196 -20.88 -7.25 -1.99
N MET A 197 -21.22 -5.97 -1.99
CA MET A 197 -22.15 -5.37 -1.03
C MET A 197 -23.61 -5.69 -1.36
N GLY A 198 -23.94 -5.94 -2.64
CA GLY A 198 -25.31 -6.18 -3.08
C GLY A 198 -26.21 -4.94 -3.01
N GLN A 199 -25.61 -3.74 -2.98
CA GLN A 199 -26.31 -2.45 -2.96
C GLN A 199 -25.50 -1.40 -3.74
N PRO A 200 -26.13 -0.31 -4.22
CA PRO A 200 -25.46 0.72 -5.00
C PRO A 200 -24.24 1.31 -4.30
N VAL A 201 -23.16 1.49 -5.06
CA VAL A 201 -21.94 2.19 -4.62
C VAL A 201 -21.71 3.37 -5.54
N HIS A 202 -21.77 4.58 -4.98
CA HIS A 202 -21.46 5.80 -5.70
C HIS A 202 -19.94 5.94 -5.89
N PHE A 203 -19.54 6.67 -6.92
CA PHE A 203 -18.15 6.96 -7.21
C PHE A 203 -17.97 8.46 -7.43
N ALA A 204 -17.03 9.09 -6.71
CA ALA A 204 -16.60 10.45 -6.96
C ALA A 204 -15.31 10.41 -7.78
N GLU A 205 -15.35 11.03 -8.95
CA GLU A 205 -14.25 10.99 -9.93
C GLU A 205 -13.03 11.83 -9.50
N ASP A 206 -13.18 12.64 -8.46
CA ASP A 206 -12.11 13.35 -7.79
C ASP A 206 -12.29 13.26 -6.26
N CYS A 207 -11.22 12.96 -5.53
CA CYS A 207 -11.26 12.91 -4.08
C CYS A 207 -11.24 14.30 -3.42
N LEU A 208 -10.75 15.35 -4.09
CA LEU A 208 -10.70 16.72 -3.59
C LEU A 208 -11.73 17.65 -4.27
N ASP A 209 -12.65 17.12 -5.07
CA ASP A 209 -13.81 17.85 -5.59
C ASP A 209 -15.09 16.99 -5.51
N ALA A 210 -15.36 16.46 -4.31
CA ALA A 210 -16.45 15.51 -4.09
C ALA A 210 -17.69 16.11 -3.40
N GLU A 211 -17.71 17.41 -3.07
CA GLU A 211 -18.78 18.03 -2.26
C GLU A 211 -20.18 17.81 -2.83
N ALA A 212 -20.33 17.94 -4.14
CA ALA A 212 -21.63 17.77 -4.80
C ALA A 212 -22.13 16.32 -4.69
N SER A 213 -21.23 15.34 -4.76
CA SER A 213 -21.54 13.92 -4.56
C SER A 213 -21.86 13.64 -3.10
N VAL A 214 -21.03 14.14 -2.17
CA VAL A 214 -21.19 13.96 -0.72
C VAL A 214 -22.52 14.56 -0.20
N LYS A 215 -22.97 15.68 -0.76
CA LYS A 215 -24.26 16.32 -0.39
C LYS A 215 -25.49 15.51 -0.79
N LYS A 216 -25.40 14.64 -1.80
CA LYS A 216 -26.52 13.83 -2.30
C LYS A 216 -26.73 12.53 -1.53
N LEU A 217 -25.74 12.12 -0.73
CA LEU A 217 -25.76 10.87 0.02
C LEU A 217 -26.84 10.87 1.11
N ARG A 218 -27.43 9.71 1.32
CA ARG A 218 -28.46 9.40 2.30
C ARG A 218 -27.96 8.30 3.25
N PRO A 219 -28.56 8.16 4.45
CA PRO A 219 -28.27 7.05 5.35
C PRO A 219 -28.27 5.70 4.63
N GLY A 220 -27.21 4.91 4.81
CA GLY A 220 -27.01 3.63 4.13
C GLY A 220 -26.19 3.71 2.83
N ASP A 221 -26.01 4.90 2.25
CA ASP A 221 -25.24 5.06 1.01
C ASP A 221 -23.74 4.83 1.22
N ILE A 222 -23.10 4.33 0.16
CA ILE A 222 -21.65 4.16 0.06
C ILE A 222 -21.12 5.03 -1.08
N LEU A 223 -20.10 5.83 -0.80
CA LEU A 223 -19.35 6.59 -1.79
C LEU A 223 -17.89 6.15 -1.79
N VAL A 224 -17.33 5.81 -2.95
CA VAL A 224 -15.88 5.63 -3.13
C VAL A 224 -15.33 6.89 -3.78
N LEU A 225 -14.38 7.53 -3.10
CA LEU A 225 -13.56 8.61 -3.69
C LEU A 225 -12.50 8.01 -4.60
N GLU A 226 -12.14 8.74 -5.66
CA GLU A 226 -11.03 8.38 -6.53
C GLU A 226 -9.68 8.31 -5.77
N ASN A 227 -8.70 7.66 -6.39
CA ASN A 227 -7.36 7.40 -5.88
C ASN A 227 -6.71 8.65 -5.28
N VAL A 228 -6.54 8.65 -3.95
CA VAL A 228 -5.99 9.81 -3.24
C VAL A 228 -4.55 10.13 -3.62
N ARG A 229 -3.81 9.17 -4.21
CA ARG A 229 -2.44 9.42 -4.69
C ARG A 229 -2.38 10.15 -6.02
N PHE A 230 -3.51 10.40 -6.68
CA PHE A 230 -3.55 11.38 -7.77
C PHE A 230 -3.19 12.78 -7.30
N TYR A 231 -3.22 13.04 -5.99
CA TYR A 231 -2.57 14.19 -5.38
C TYR A 231 -1.26 13.81 -4.68
N SER A 232 -0.19 14.50 -5.04
CA SER A 232 1.13 14.34 -4.41
C SER A 232 1.15 14.73 -2.93
N ASP A 233 0.20 15.59 -2.52
CA ASP A 233 -0.02 16.04 -1.15
C ASP A 233 -0.25 14.86 -0.19
N GLU A 234 -0.87 13.76 -0.64
CA GLU A 234 -1.14 12.56 0.17
C GLU A 234 0.14 12.04 0.84
N SER A 235 1.26 12.03 0.11
CA SER A 235 2.54 11.48 0.57
C SER A 235 3.66 12.52 0.64
N SER A 236 3.31 13.81 0.64
CA SER A 236 4.29 14.89 0.72
C SER A 236 5.10 14.77 2.01
N LYS A 237 6.41 15.05 1.92
CA LYS A 237 7.28 15.16 3.10
C LYS A 237 6.92 16.37 3.97
N LYS A 238 6.30 17.40 3.38
CA LYS A 238 5.89 18.62 4.09
C LYS A 238 4.54 18.40 4.76
N GLU A 239 4.50 18.57 6.08
CA GLU A 239 3.26 18.45 6.85
C GLU A 239 2.19 19.46 6.40
N SER A 240 2.59 20.67 5.98
CA SER A 240 1.67 21.68 5.45
C SER A 240 0.89 21.20 4.23
N ASP A 241 1.56 20.50 3.30
CA ASP A 241 0.91 19.97 2.10
C ASP A 241 -0.08 18.86 2.49
N ARG A 242 0.35 17.91 3.35
CA ARG A 242 -0.53 16.84 3.87
C ARG A 242 -1.75 17.41 4.58
N ARG A 243 -1.57 18.48 5.36
CA ARG A 243 -2.63 19.12 6.13
C ARG A 243 -3.70 19.75 5.25
N VAL A 244 -3.33 20.45 4.18
CA VAL A 244 -4.31 21.06 3.25
C VAL A 244 -5.23 19.98 2.66
N MET A 245 -4.65 18.87 2.21
CA MET A 245 -5.44 17.74 1.69
C MET A 245 -6.34 17.12 2.77
N ALA A 246 -5.81 16.93 3.98
CA ALA A 246 -6.59 16.39 5.11
C ALA A 246 -7.75 17.31 5.51
N GLU A 247 -7.57 18.63 5.55
CA GLU A 247 -8.63 19.61 5.84
C GLU A 247 -9.77 19.54 4.82
N LYS A 248 -9.42 19.42 3.54
CA LYS A 248 -10.40 19.25 2.48
C LYS A 248 -11.21 17.96 2.65
N LEU A 249 -10.54 16.82 2.85
CA LEU A 249 -11.21 15.52 3.03
C LEU A 249 -12.03 15.46 4.32
N ALA A 250 -11.53 16.04 5.41
CA ALA A 250 -12.24 16.13 6.69
C ALA A 250 -13.58 16.87 6.56
N SER A 251 -13.67 17.85 5.65
CA SER A 251 -14.92 18.60 5.41
C SER A 251 -16.09 17.74 4.92
N TYR A 252 -15.83 16.52 4.46
CA TYR A 252 -16.86 15.62 3.95
C TYR A 252 -17.57 14.80 5.03
N ALA A 253 -17.03 14.71 6.24
CA ALA A 253 -17.49 13.74 7.23
C ALA A 253 -17.50 14.26 8.68
N ASP A 254 -18.29 13.59 9.51
CA ASP A 254 -18.36 13.82 10.95
C ASP A 254 -17.30 13.00 11.69
N TYR A 255 -17.03 11.78 11.22
CA TYR A 255 -16.12 10.82 11.87
C TYR A 255 -15.05 10.26 10.92
N PHE A 256 -13.87 9.97 11.48
CA PHE A 256 -12.80 9.27 10.78
C PHE A 256 -12.58 7.85 11.33
N VAL A 257 -12.53 6.87 10.41
CA VAL A 257 -12.18 5.48 10.69
C VAL A 257 -11.00 5.06 9.82
N SER A 258 -9.94 4.54 10.44
CA SER A 258 -8.78 3.97 9.75
C SER A 258 -8.88 2.46 9.70
N ASP A 259 -9.02 1.90 8.50
CA ASP A 259 -9.13 0.46 8.25
C ASP A 259 -8.09 -0.04 7.21
N ALA A 260 -6.98 0.70 7.08
CA ALA A 260 -5.90 0.43 6.12
C ALA A 260 -4.57 0.16 6.82
N PHE A 261 -4.48 -1.00 7.51
CA PHE A 261 -3.27 -1.37 8.26
C PHE A 261 -2.01 -1.39 7.39
N GLY A 262 -2.13 -1.82 6.13
CA GLY A 262 -1.00 -1.87 5.19
C GLY A 262 -0.33 -0.53 4.90
N THR A 263 -1.00 0.59 5.16
CA THR A 263 -0.43 1.94 5.05
C THR A 263 -0.17 2.62 6.39
N ALA A 264 -0.40 1.93 7.52
CA ALA A 264 -0.24 2.51 8.86
C ALA A 264 1.20 2.90 9.22
N HIS A 265 2.20 2.30 8.57
CA HIS A 265 3.61 2.68 8.69
C HIS A 265 3.95 4.03 8.03
N ARG A 266 3.01 4.64 7.31
CA ARG A 266 3.23 5.89 6.56
C ARG A 266 2.56 7.06 7.25
N ASP A 267 3.31 8.14 7.39
CA ASP A 267 2.76 9.46 7.70
C ASP A 267 2.22 10.09 6.41
N SER A 268 0.89 10.17 6.26
CA SER A 268 0.20 10.58 5.04
C SER A 268 -1.04 11.43 5.36
N ALA A 269 -1.54 12.21 4.41
CA ALA A 269 -2.72 13.06 4.63
C ALA A 269 -3.91 12.25 5.14
N THR A 270 -4.16 11.09 4.53
CA THR A 270 -5.29 10.21 4.88
C THR A 270 -5.03 9.22 6.02
N MET A 271 -3.78 8.96 6.39
CA MET A 271 -3.44 8.05 7.51
C MET A 271 -3.33 8.76 8.84
N THR A 272 -2.70 9.94 8.87
CA THR A 272 -2.38 10.69 10.10
C THR A 272 -2.97 12.09 10.07
N GLY A 273 -2.96 12.76 8.91
CA GLY A 273 -3.47 14.12 8.76
C GLY A 273 -4.93 14.26 9.17
N LEU A 274 -5.79 13.34 8.73
CA LEU A 274 -7.22 13.37 9.03
C LEU A 274 -7.54 13.28 10.53
N ALA A 275 -6.98 12.29 11.23
CA ALA A 275 -7.19 12.17 12.67
C ALA A 275 -6.72 13.43 13.42
N LYS A 276 -5.58 14.02 13.02
CA LYS A 276 -5.09 15.28 13.59
C LYS A 276 -6.04 16.45 13.33
N VAL A 277 -6.57 16.57 12.11
CA VAL A 277 -7.46 17.68 11.71
C VAL A 277 -8.84 17.55 12.33
N MET A 278 -9.41 16.34 12.36
CA MET A 278 -10.73 16.07 12.93
C MET A 278 -10.71 16.00 14.46
N GLY A 279 -9.51 15.87 15.06
CA GLY A 279 -9.31 15.78 16.51
C GLY A 279 -9.74 14.46 17.13
N HIS A 280 -10.03 13.44 16.32
CA HIS A 280 -10.41 12.11 16.74
C HIS A 280 -10.19 11.11 15.61
N GLY A 281 -10.12 9.82 15.94
CA GLY A 281 -9.97 8.76 14.95
C GLY A 281 -10.10 7.37 15.56
N ALA A 282 -10.87 6.51 14.91
CA ALA A 282 -11.10 5.13 15.36
C ALA A 282 -10.54 4.10 14.38
N ALA A 283 -10.28 2.88 14.87
CA ALA A 283 -9.89 1.74 14.04
C ALA A 283 -11.12 1.04 13.44
N GLY A 284 -11.07 0.71 12.15
CA GLY A 284 -12.02 -0.24 11.56
C GLY A 284 -11.72 -1.67 12.03
N TYR A 285 -12.55 -2.64 11.64
CA TYR A 285 -12.40 -4.03 12.09
C TYR A 285 -11.13 -4.70 11.58
N LEU A 286 -10.68 -4.40 10.36
CA LEU A 286 -9.41 -4.92 9.85
C LEU A 286 -8.25 -4.35 10.69
N MET A 287 -8.21 -3.04 10.88
CA MET A 287 -7.17 -2.38 11.67
C MET A 287 -7.15 -2.90 13.13
N ALA A 288 -8.32 -2.98 13.77
CA ALA A 288 -8.44 -3.47 15.15
C ALA A 288 -7.99 -4.94 15.27
N ARG A 289 -8.31 -5.77 14.28
CA ARG A 289 -7.85 -7.17 14.22
C ARG A 289 -6.34 -7.26 14.08
N GLU A 290 -5.74 -6.48 13.19
CA GLU A 290 -4.28 -6.41 13.00
C GLU A 290 -3.58 -5.99 14.31
N ILE A 291 -4.02 -4.88 14.93
CA ILE A 291 -3.52 -4.42 16.23
C ILE A 291 -3.60 -5.55 17.26
N THR A 292 -4.76 -6.20 17.38
CA THR A 292 -4.98 -7.26 18.37
C THR A 292 -4.01 -8.43 18.20
N TYR A 293 -3.84 -8.94 16.98
CA TYR A 293 -2.98 -10.08 16.73
C TYR A 293 -1.50 -9.77 16.92
N PHE A 294 -1.03 -8.60 16.47
CA PHE A 294 0.35 -8.20 16.73
C PHE A 294 0.61 -7.89 18.20
N THR A 295 -0.38 -7.37 18.94
CA THR A 295 -0.27 -7.17 20.40
C THR A 295 -0.09 -8.49 21.14
N LYS A 296 -0.86 -9.54 20.78
CA LYS A 296 -0.71 -10.88 21.37
C LYS A 296 0.69 -11.45 21.19
N VAL A 297 1.33 -11.13 20.08
CA VAL A 297 2.63 -11.68 19.69
C VAL A 297 3.81 -10.85 20.19
N LEU A 298 3.68 -9.53 20.21
CA LEU A 298 4.71 -8.62 20.71
C LEU A 298 4.61 -8.35 22.22
N GLY A 299 3.49 -8.72 22.85
CA GLY A 299 3.29 -8.71 24.30
C GLY A 299 3.79 -10.00 24.95
N GLU A 300 2.86 -10.78 25.52
CA GLU A 300 3.13 -12.06 26.16
C GLU A 300 2.60 -13.23 25.30
N PRO A 301 3.36 -13.71 24.30
CA PRO A 301 2.95 -14.80 23.45
C PRO A 301 2.92 -16.14 24.21
N VAL A 302 2.03 -17.03 23.80
CA VAL A 302 2.01 -18.41 24.32
C VAL A 302 3.22 -19.17 23.79
N ARG A 303 4.04 -19.71 24.69
CA ARG A 303 5.28 -20.44 24.36
C ARG A 303 5.04 -21.95 24.22
N PRO A 304 5.88 -22.69 23.46
CA PRO A 304 7.01 -22.18 22.67
C PRO A 304 6.57 -21.34 21.47
N MET A 305 7.33 -20.28 21.17
CA MET A 305 7.12 -19.37 20.07
C MET A 305 8.20 -19.56 19.00
N VAL A 306 7.80 -19.73 17.75
CA VAL A 306 8.70 -19.84 16.60
C VAL A 306 8.50 -18.67 15.63
N ALA A 307 9.60 -18.12 15.12
CA ALA A 307 9.58 -17.27 13.93
C ALA A 307 10.14 -18.04 12.74
N ILE A 308 9.41 -18.03 11.63
CA ILE A 308 9.84 -18.53 10.33
C ILE A 308 10.15 -17.33 9.46
N VAL A 309 11.41 -17.17 9.07
CA VAL A 309 11.88 -16.04 8.27
C VAL A 309 12.50 -16.54 6.98
N GLY A 310 12.04 -16.01 5.86
CA GLY A 310 12.55 -16.34 4.53
C GLY A 310 12.63 -15.13 3.61
N GLY A 311 12.62 -15.39 2.31
CA GLY A 311 12.83 -14.38 1.28
C GLY A 311 14.29 -14.23 0.83
N ALA A 312 14.56 -13.15 0.11
CA ALA A 312 15.79 -13.04 -0.69
C ALA A 312 17.04 -12.63 0.12
N LYS A 313 16.92 -11.60 0.97
CA LYS A 313 18.06 -10.90 1.56
C LYS A 313 18.02 -10.90 3.08
N VAL A 314 19.17 -11.13 3.70
CA VAL A 314 19.40 -10.92 5.13
C VAL A 314 19.34 -9.45 5.46
N SER A 315 19.93 -8.57 4.63
CA SER A 315 19.99 -7.12 4.87
C SER A 315 18.62 -6.48 5.15
N ASP A 316 17.60 -6.91 4.42
CA ASP A 316 16.22 -6.44 4.58
C ASP A 316 15.53 -6.96 5.87
N LYS A 317 16.12 -7.93 6.55
CA LYS A 317 15.53 -8.64 7.71
C LYS A 317 16.34 -8.52 8.99
N ILE A 318 17.46 -7.79 8.99
CA ILE A 318 18.35 -7.69 10.17
C ILE A 318 17.58 -7.20 11.39
N LYS A 319 16.89 -6.06 11.27
CA LYS A 319 16.14 -5.44 12.39
C LYS A 319 15.03 -6.36 12.90
N LEU A 320 14.37 -7.07 11.98
CA LEU A 320 13.36 -8.08 12.32
C LEU A 320 14.00 -9.19 13.16
N LEU A 321 15.08 -9.80 12.68
CA LEU A 321 15.77 -10.89 13.37
C LEU A 321 16.28 -10.44 14.74
N GLU A 322 16.91 -9.26 14.84
CA GLU A 322 17.41 -8.74 16.09
C GLU A 322 16.32 -8.55 17.15
N ASN A 323 15.15 -8.03 16.76
CA ASN A 323 14.03 -7.84 17.67
C ASN A 323 13.33 -9.17 18.01
N MET A 324 13.22 -10.09 17.04
CA MET A 324 12.59 -11.39 17.24
C MET A 324 13.41 -12.33 18.12
N LEU A 325 14.74 -12.30 18.03
CA LEU A 325 15.64 -13.09 18.89
C LEU A 325 15.48 -12.78 20.39
N GLU A 326 14.88 -11.63 20.75
CA GLU A 326 14.60 -11.32 22.15
C GLU A 326 13.31 -11.99 22.68
N ARG A 327 12.52 -12.59 21.79
CA ARG A 327 11.12 -12.95 22.05
C ARG A 327 10.80 -14.41 21.73
N ILE A 328 11.43 -14.98 20.70
CA ILE A 328 11.16 -16.34 20.23
C ILE A 328 11.98 -17.38 21.00
N ASP A 329 11.48 -18.62 21.00
CA ASP A 329 12.21 -19.79 21.49
C ASP A 329 12.93 -20.51 20.32
N LYS A 330 12.35 -20.44 19.12
CA LYS A 330 12.87 -21.09 17.91
C LYS A 330 12.90 -20.13 16.72
N LEU A 331 13.92 -20.23 15.89
CA LEU A 331 14.08 -19.49 14.63
C LEU A 331 14.28 -20.46 13.47
N VAL A 332 13.38 -20.43 12.50
CA VAL A 332 13.47 -21.19 11.25
C VAL A 332 13.85 -20.23 10.13
N ILE A 333 14.92 -20.53 9.39
CA ILE A 333 15.42 -19.67 8.31
C ILE A 333 15.32 -20.41 6.98
N GLY A 334 14.65 -19.83 5.98
CA GLY A 334 14.56 -20.37 4.63
C GLY A 334 14.83 -19.32 3.56
N GLY A 335 14.45 -19.62 2.31
CA GLY A 335 14.65 -18.72 1.19
C GLY A 335 16.13 -18.49 0.86
N ALA A 336 16.41 -17.53 -0.02
CA ALA A 336 17.78 -17.26 -0.42
C ALA A 336 18.65 -16.68 0.71
N MET A 337 18.03 -16.02 1.69
CA MET A 337 18.77 -15.50 2.84
C MET A 337 19.47 -16.59 3.66
N ALA A 338 18.96 -17.84 3.64
CA ALA A 338 19.59 -18.96 4.33
C ALA A 338 21.03 -19.24 3.85
N TYR A 339 21.33 -18.98 2.58
CA TYR A 339 22.66 -19.27 2.03
C TYR A 339 23.74 -18.32 2.55
N THR A 340 23.39 -17.10 2.95
CA THR A 340 24.31 -16.22 3.68
C THR A 340 24.69 -16.82 5.05
N PHE A 341 23.74 -17.42 5.76
CA PHE A 341 24.00 -18.11 7.03
C PHE A 341 24.78 -19.41 6.84
N LEU A 342 24.45 -20.21 5.82
CA LEU A 342 25.18 -21.44 5.51
C LEU A 342 26.63 -21.15 5.08
N LYS A 343 26.85 -20.10 4.29
CA LYS A 343 28.20 -19.62 3.96
C LYS A 343 28.96 -19.14 5.19
N ALA A 344 28.28 -18.44 6.11
CA ALA A 344 28.86 -18.06 7.40
C ALA A 344 29.28 -19.28 8.26
N GLN A 345 28.61 -20.42 8.11
CA GLN A 345 28.97 -21.71 8.74
C GLN A 345 30.01 -22.52 7.94
N GLY A 346 30.52 -21.98 6.83
CA GLY A 346 31.52 -22.64 5.99
C GLY A 346 30.98 -23.72 5.06
N LYS A 347 29.66 -23.73 4.78
CA LYS A 347 29.05 -24.63 3.80
C LYS A 347 29.25 -24.15 2.37
N GLU A 348 29.29 -25.09 1.44
CA GLU A 348 29.32 -24.79 0.01
C GLU A 348 27.92 -24.36 -0.47
N ILE A 349 27.82 -23.24 -1.18
CA ILE A 349 26.55 -22.68 -1.63
C ILE A 349 26.40 -22.59 -3.16
N GLY A 350 27.38 -23.09 -3.93
CA GLY A 350 27.38 -23.00 -5.39
C GLY A 350 27.14 -21.58 -5.91
N LYS A 351 26.20 -21.45 -6.85
CA LYS A 351 25.71 -20.18 -7.43
C LYS A 351 24.51 -19.59 -6.67
N SER A 352 24.16 -20.13 -5.50
CA SER A 352 23.02 -19.64 -4.72
C SER A 352 23.22 -18.20 -4.29
N PHE A 353 22.14 -17.43 -4.27
CA PHE A 353 22.20 -16.02 -3.89
C PHE A 353 22.72 -15.86 -2.46
N CYS A 354 23.73 -15.02 -2.28
CA CYS A 354 24.36 -14.72 -1.01
C CYS A 354 24.88 -13.29 -1.07
N GLU A 355 24.76 -12.56 0.05
CA GLU A 355 25.20 -11.17 0.16
C GLU A 355 26.69 -11.06 0.54
N ALA A 356 27.53 -11.98 0.05
CA ALA A 356 28.96 -11.97 0.34
C ALA A 356 29.63 -10.74 -0.29
N GLY A 357 30.46 -10.04 0.50
CA GLY A 357 31.12 -8.80 0.06
C GLY A 357 30.21 -7.57 0.07
N GLN A 358 28.96 -7.71 0.51
CA GLN A 358 28.09 -6.57 0.82
C GLN A 358 28.19 -6.24 2.31
N SER A 359 27.99 -4.96 2.64
CA SER A 359 28.03 -4.49 4.03
C SER A 359 26.72 -3.82 4.40
N PHE A 360 26.37 -3.91 5.68
CA PHE A 360 25.24 -3.23 6.29
C PHE A 360 25.76 -2.15 7.22
N THR A 361 25.24 -0.93 7.08
CA THR A 361 25.49 0.16 8.02
C THR A 361 24.32 0.27 8.98
N ASP A 362 24.60 0.15 10.27
CA ASP A 362 23.59 0.24 11.30
C ASP A 362 23.18 1.70 11.59
N LYS A 363 22.26 1.88 12.53
CA LYS A 363 21.76 3.22 12.90
C LYS A 363 22.78 4.09 13.64
N TYR A 364 23.90 3.52 14.08
CA TYR A 364 25.00 4.21 14.74
C TYR A 364 26.16 4.55 13.78
N GLY A 365 26.03 4.18 12.51
CA GLY A 365 27.02 4.42 11.47
C GLY A 365 28.10 3.34 11.39
N GLU A 366 27.96 2.25 12.14
CA GLU A 366 28.90 1.13 12.07
C GLU A 366 28.59 0.26 10.87
N THR A 367 29.62 -0.06 10.08
CA THR A 367 29.49 -0.86 8.86
C THR A 367 30.06 -2.26 9.10
N VAL A 368 29.25 -3.28 8.88
CA VAL A 368 29.60 -4.68 9.09
C VAL A 368 29.36 -5.48 7.82
N ASP A 369 30.27 -6.41 7.50
CA ASP A 369 30.06 -7.40 6.45
C ASP A 369 28.84 -8.28 6.77
N ILE A 370 27.99 -8.52 5.77
CA ILE A 370 26.71 -9.22 6.00
C ILE A 370 26.93 -10.69 6.42
N VAL A 371 27.98 -11.36 5.93
CA VAL A 371 28.32 -12.74 6.36
C VAL A 371 28.80 -12.73 7.80
N GLN A 372 29.59 -11.74 8.21
CA GLN A 372 29.96 -11.57 9.61
C GLN A 372 28.76 -11.26 10.49
N LEU A 373 27.82 -10.45 10.01
CA LEU A 373 26.58 -10.16 10.71
C LEU A 373 25.73 -11.43 10.91
N ALA A 374 25.64 -12.30 9.89
CA ALA A 374 24.97 -13.59 10.01
C ALA A 374 25.59 -14.47 11.11
N LYS A 375 26.93 -14.49 11.23
CA LYS A 375 27.62 -15.17 12.35
C LYS A 375 27.24 -14.56 13.70
N ASN A 376 27.23 -13.23 13.79
CA ASN A 376 26.88 -12.52 15.02
C ASN A 376 25.43 -12.81 15.44
N LEU A 377 24.49 -12.88 14.49
CA LEU A 377 23.09 -13.25 14.75
C LEU A 377 22.96 -14.69 15.28
N LEU A 378 23.70 -15.65 14.71
CA LEU A 378 23.72 -17.04 15.21
C LEU A 378 24.31 -17.12 16.63
N ALA A 379 25.39 -16.38 16.90
CA ALA A 379 25.98 -16.32 18.22
C ALA A 379 25.02 -15.70 19.25
N LYS A 380 24.35 -14.60 18.89
CA LYS A 380 23.32 -13.94 19.71
C LYS A 380 22.13 -14.86 19.97
N ALA A 381 21.69 -15.63 18.97
CA ALA A 381 20.64 -16.62 19.15
C ALA A 381 21.02 -17.68 20.18
N LYS A 382 22.25 -18.22 20.08
CA LYS A 382 22.79 -19.20 21.04
C LYS A 382 22.91 -18.62 22.45
N GLU A 383 23.40 -17.38 22.59
CA GLU A 383 23.49 -16.68 23.88
C GLU A 383 22.11 -16.53 24.55
N ARG A 384 21.07 -16.27 23.74
CA ARG A 384 19.69 -16.12 24.21
C ARG A 384 18.93 -17.44 24.35
N GLY A 385 19.57 -18.58 24.09
CA GLY A 385 18.92 -19.90 24.15
C GLY A 385 17.89 -20.14 23.05
N VAL A 386 17.97 -19.40 21.94
CA VAL A 386 17.10 -19.60 20.78
C VAL A 386 17.63 -20.74 19.92
N GLU A 387 16.80 -21.75 19.66
CA GLU A 387 17.13 -22.85 18.75
C GLU A 387 16.99 -22.38 17.28
N VAL A 388 18.08 -22.42 16.51
CA VAL A 388 18.08 -21.98 15.11
C VAL A 388 18.11 -23.18 14.16
N PHE A 389 17.18 -23.21 13.21
CA PHE A 389 17.04 -24.22 12.18
C PHE A 389 17.35 -23.62 10.82
N LEU A 390 18.36 -24.18 10.15
CA LEU A 390 18.78 -23.85 8.78
C LEU A 390 18.52 -25.06 7.87
N PRO A 391 18.45 -24.85 6.54
CA PRO A 391 18.27 -25.95 5.62
C PRO A 391 19.41 -26.97 5.67
N ILE A 392 19.03 -28.25 5.68
CA ILE A 392 19.95 -29.41 5.73
C ILE A 392 20.01 -30.16 4.40
N ASP A 393 19.15 -29.78 3.45
CA ASP A 393 19.12 -30.22 2.06
C ASP A 393 18.33 -29.19 1.23
N HIS A 394 18.50 -29.24 -0.09
CA HIS A 394 18.05 -28.18 -0.99
C HIS A 394 17.47 -28.76 -2.28
N VAL A 395 16.53 -28.04 -2.88
CA VAL A 395 16.10 -28.24 -4.26
C VAL A 395 16.82 -27.22 -5.14
N CYS A 396 17.56 -27.70 -6.12
CA CYS A 396 18.55 -26.95 -6.87
C CYS A 396 18.35 -27.06 -8.38
N HIS A 397 18.83 -26.04 -9.10
CA HIS A 397 18.97 -26.08 -10.56
C HIS A 397 20.16 -25.21 -11.02
N THR A 398 20.56 -25.33 -12.28
CA THR A 398 21.67 -24.55 -12.86
C THR A 398 21.26 -23.13 -13.24
N ALA A 399 19.96 -22.87 -13.37
CA ALA A 399 19.36 -21.58 -13.68
C ALA A 399 18.07 -21.37 -12.86
N CYS A 400 17.66 -20.12 -12.67
CA CYS A 400 16.42 -19.76 -11.96
C CYS A 400 15.21 -19.83 -12.90
N GLU A 401 14.88 -21.03 -13.36
CA GLU A 401 13.79 -21.31 -14.29
C GLU A 401 13.13 -22.66 -13.97
N ALA A 402 11.91 -22.89 -14.48
CA ALA A 402 11.21 -24.15 -14.26
C ALA A 402 11.97 -25.32 -14.88
N THR A 403 11.97 -26.46 -14.20
CA THR A 403 12.55 -27.71 -14.69
C THR A 403 11.76 -28.91 -14.20
N ASP A 404 11.65 -29.95 -15.03
CA ASP A 404 10.97 -31.18 -14.66
C ASP A 404 11.79 -32.07 -13.71
N LYS A 405 13.12 -31.85 -13.66
CA LYS A 405 14.07 -32.70 -12.91
C LYS A 405 15.04 -31.84 -12.09
N PRO A 406 14.56 -31.14 -11.05
CA PRO A 406 15.45 -30.41 -10.17
C PRO A 406 16.36 -31.39 -9.41
N LEU A 407 17.58 -30.95 -9.10
CA LEU A 407 18.50 -31.71 -8.25
C LEU A 407 18.07 -31.54 -6.79
N THR A 408 17.98 -32.62 -6.02
CA THR A 408 17.85 -32.53 -4.56
C THR A 408 19.19 -32.92 -3.93
N THR A 409 19.73 -32.09 -3.04
CA THR A 409 21.00 -32.39 -2.36
C THR A 409 20.78 -33.40 -1.23
N GLU A 410 21.81 -34.15 -0.87
CA GLU A 410 21.74 -35.08 0.27
C GLU A 410 22.04 -34.41 1.61
N ASP A 411 22.75 -33.28 1.58
CA ASP A 411 23.18 -32.49 2.72
C ASP A 411 23.07 -30.98 2.45
N ALA A 412 23.59 -30.18 3.39
CA ALA A 412 23.53 -28.72 3.34
C ALA A 412 24.43 -28.08 2.26
N ASN A 413 25.28 -28.84 1.56
CA ASN A 413 26.17 -28.32 0.54
C ASN A 413 25.48 -28.29 -0.83
N VAL A 414 25.65 -27.17 -1.54
CA VAL A 414 25.13 -26.96 -2.89
C VAL A 414 26.27 -27.11 -3.90
N PRO A 415 26.13 -27.97 -4.94
CA PRO A 415 27.16 -28.15 -5.95
C PRO A 415 27.55 -26.86 -6.67
N ALA A 416 28.82 -26.75 -7.08
CA ALA A 416 29.41 -25.53 -7.63
C ALA A 416 28.62 -24.88 -8.78
N ASP A 417 28.06 -25.70 -9.68
CA ASP A 417 27.31 -25.21 -10.84
C ASP A 417 25.83 -24.95 -10.62
N TYR A 418 25.33 -25.27 -9.43
CA TYR A 418 23.92 -25.21 -9.06
C TYR A 418 23.65 -24.03 -8.13
N MET A 419 22.40 -23.55 -8.17
CA MET A 419 21.82 -22.66 -7.18
C MET A 419 20.62 -23.35 -6.53
N ALA A 420 20.48 -23.16 -5.23
CA ALA A 420 19.37 -23.68 -4.46
C ALA A 420 18.18 -22.71 -4.50
N LEU A 421 17.01 -23.22 -4.85
CA LEU A 421 15.81 -22.46 -5.21
C LEU A 421 14.61 -22.75 -4.29
N ASP A 422 14.65 -23.85 -3.52
CA ASP A 422 13.70 -24.17 -2.45
C ASP A 422 14.38 -25.06 -1.39
N ILE A 423 13.78 -25.16 -0.22
CA ILE A 423 14.24 -26.10 0.83
C ILE A 423 13.95 -27.55 0.43
N GLY A 424 14.88 -28.45 0.75
CA GLY A 424 14.75 -29.88 0.44
C GLY A 424 13.77 -30.64 1.35
N PRO A 425 13.41 -31.88 0.99
CA PRO A 425 12.45 -32.69 1.74
C PRO A 425 12.89 -33.03 3.17
N LYS A 426 14.19 -33.19 3.46
CA LYS A 426 14.67 -33.42 4.84
C LYS A 426 14.50 -32.16 5.69
N THR A 427 14.74 -30.98 5.09
CA THR A 427 14.53 -29.67 5.71
C THR A 427 13.05 -29.42 5.99
N VAL A 428 12.16 -29.77 5.06
CA VAL A 428 10.71 -29.67 5.29
C VAL A 428 10.30 -30.48 6.52
N LYS A 429 10.76 -31.73 6.65
CA LYS A 429 10.46 -32.57 7.83
C LYS A 429 11.02 -31.98 9.12
N LEU A 430 12.27 -31.50 9.09
CA LEU A 430 12.89 -30.81 10.22
C LEU A 430 12.05 -29.61 10.68
N TYR A 431 11.55 -28.82 9.73
CA TYR A 431 10.74 -27.64 10.03
C TYR A 431 9.34 -28.03 10.53
N GLU A 432 8.75 -29.11 10.01
CA GLU A 432 7.51 -29.70 10.51
C GLU A 432 7.60 -30.09 11.98
N GLU A 433 8.69 -30.74 12.39
CA GLU A 433 8.95 -31.11 13.79
C GLU A 433 9.20 -29.88 14.68
N ALA A 434 10.06 -28.96 14.23
CA ALA A 434 10.42 -27.76 14.98
C ALA A 434 9.21 -26.87 15.27
N VAL A 435 8.40 -26.60 14.25
CA VAL A 435 7.22 -25.73 14.34
C VAL A 435 6.04 -26.46 14.98
N GLY A 436 5.85 -27.76 14.73
CA GLY A 436 4.73 -28.54 15.27
C GLY A 436 4.70 -28.63 16.81
N SER A 437 5.84 -28.40 17.47
CA SER A 437 5.94 -28.33 18.93
C SER A 437 5.60 -26.96 19.53
N CYS A 438 5.36 -25.94 18.70
CA CYS A 438 5.14 -24.57 19.13
C CYS A 438 3.66 -24.23 19.32
N LYS A 439 3.38 -23.25 20.19
CA LYS A 439 2.04 -22.71 20.46
C LYS A 439 1.78 -21.38 19.76
N THR A 440 2.83 -20.65 19.40
CA THR A 440 2.76 -19.43 18.61
C THR A 440 3.75 -19.51 17.44
N CYS A 441 3.31 -19.15 16.24
CA CYS A 441 4.13 -19.16 15.04
C CYS A 441 3.92 -17.86 14.24
N ILE A 442 5.00 -17.12 13.99
CA ILE A 442 5.02 -16.01 13.03
C ILE A 442 5.75 -16.47 11.77
N TRP A 443 5.20 -16.15 10.60
CA TRP A 443 5.87 -16.40 9.33
C TRP A 443 6.00 -15.13 8.48
N ASN A 444 7.24 -14.80 8.07
CA ASN A 444 7.59 -13.69 7.17
C ASN A 444 8.61 -14.13 6.11
N GLY A 445 8.17 -14.27 4.86
CA GLY A 445 9.00 -14.57 3.71
C GLY A 445 8.94 -16.05 3.27
N PRO A 446 8.88 -16.34 1.95
CA PRO A 446 8.78 -17.70 1.43
C PRO A 446 10.07 -18.51 1.65
N MET A 447 9.97 -19.83 1.57
CA MET A 447 11.10 -20.76 1.75
C MET A 447 11.89 -21.01 0.46
N GLY A 448 11.32 -20.64 -0.69
CA GLY A 448 11.87 -20.81 -2.03
C GLY A 448 11.20 -19.89 -3.04
N VAL A 449 11.55 -20.03 -4.32
CA VAL A 449 10.99 -19.25 -5.45
C VAL A 449 9.62 -19.80 -5.84
N PHE A 450 8.64 -19.64 -4.95
CA PHE A 450 7.32 -20.29 -5.05
C PHE A 450 6.49 -19.88 -6.27
N GLU A 451 6.89 -18.82 -6.97
CA GLU A 451 6.30 -18.39 -8.23
C GLU A 451 6.60 -19.35 -9.40
N ILE A 452 7.66 -20.14 -9.28
CA ILE A 452 8.14 -21.04 -10.33
C ILE A 452 7.98 -22.50 -9.85
N PRO A 453 7.00 -23.26 -10.37
CA PRO A 453 7.03 -24.71 -10.21
C PRO A 453 8.35 -25.28 -10.76
N PRO A 454 9.08 -26.15 -10.03
CA PRO A 454 8.67 -26.92 -8.84
C PRO A 454 9.04 -26.33 -7.46
N TYR A 455 9.57 -25.10 -7.39
CA TYR A 455 10.19 -24.49 -6.20
C TYR A 455 9.21 -23.87 -5.19
N HIS A 456 7.95 -24.31 -5.21
CA HIS A 456 6.91 -23.89 -4.28
C HIS A 456 6.68 -24.88 -3.12
N THR A 457 7.30 -26.07 -3.19
CA THR A 457 6.98 -27.20 -2.33
C THR A 457 7.24 -26.91 -0.85
N GLY A 458 8.41 -26.35 -0.53
CA GLY A 458 8.78 -25.98 0.83
C GLY A 458 7.91 -24.86 1.38
N THR A 459 7.67 -23.82 0.58
CA THR A 459 6.81 -22.69 0.96
C THR A 459 5.37 -23.15 1.27
N PHE A 460 4.79 -24.01 0.43
CA PHE A 460 3.44 -24.54 0.65
C PHE A 460 3.39 -25.55 1.79
N ALA A 461 4.48 -26.27 2.05
CA ALA A 461 4.57 -27.14 3.23
C ALA A 461 4.48 -26.35 4.54
N ILE A 462 5.15 -25.20 4.64
CA ILE A 462 5.04 -24.31 5.80
C ILE A 462 3.62 -23.76 5.97
N ALA A 463 2.99 -23.30 4.87
CA ALA A 463 1.60 -22.84 4.92
C ALA A 463 0.65 -23.96 5.41
N ARG A 464 0.78 -25.17 4.87
CA ARG A 464 0.00 -26.34 5.27
C ARG A 464 0.21 -26.70 6.74
N LEU A 465 1.46 -26.71 7.18
CA LEU A 465 1.85 -27.02 8.56
C LEU A 465 1.21 -26.05 9.54
N MET A 466 1.33 -24.74 9.29
CA MET A 466 0.75 -23.72 10.16
C MET A 466 -0.77 -23.83 10.23
N ALA A 467 -1.45 -24.00 9.10
CA ALA A 467 -2.89 -24.23 9.05
C ALA A 467 -3.31 -25.47 9.85
N THR A 468 -2.58 -26.57 9.67
CA THR A 468 -2.86 -27.85 10.35
C THR A 468 -2.71 -27.70 11.86
N GLN A 469 -1.63 -27.09 12.34
CA GLN A 469 -1.39 -26.88 13.77
C GLN A 469 -2.38 -25.89 14.39
N THR A 470 -2.77 -24.85 13.66
CA THR A 470 -3.81 -23.91 14.11
C THR A 470 -5.11 -24.67 14.39
N LYS A 471 -5.52 -25.54 13.47
CA LYS A 471 -6.76 -26.31 13.60
C LYS A 471 -6.67 -27.43 14.62
N ALA A 472 -5.55 -28.15 14.67
CA ALA A 472 -5.40 -29.36 15.48
C ALA A 472 -5.03 -29.06 16.94
N SER A 473 -4.17 -28.07 17.18
CA SER A 473 -3.60 -27.80 18.51
C SER A 473 -3.89 -26.40 19.05
N GLY A 474 -4.65 -25.59 18.31
CA GLY A 474 -4.98 -24.21 18.68
C GLY A 474 -3.78 -23.26 18.58
N MET A 475 -2.78 -23.59 17.77
CA MET A 475 -1.60 -22.75 17.57
C MET A 475 -1.99 -21.35 17.07
N LEU A 476 -1.46 -20.31 17.71
CA LEU A 476 -1.59 -18.95 17.23
C LEU A 476 -0.67 -18.74 16.03
N SER A 477 -1.23 -18.74 14.82
CA SER A 477 -0.49 -18.59 13.56
C SER A 477 -0.70 -17.21 12.93
N ILE A 478 0.40 -16.47 12.74
CA ILE A 478 0.39 -15.17 12.10
C ILE A 478 1.28 -15.17 10.87
N ILE A 479 0.72 -14.75 9.74
CA ILE A 479 1.48 -14.48 8.52
C ILE A 479 1.62 -12.97 8.37
N GLY A 480 2.86 -12.47 8.43
CA GLY A 480 3.18 -11.08 8.15
C GLY A 480 4.04 -11.03 6.90
N GLY A 481 3.57 -10.42 5.81
CA GLY A 481 4.34 -10.29 4.57
C GLY A 481 3.53 -10.62 3.32
N GLY A 482 3.68 -9.81 2.27
CA GLY A 482 2.89 -9.94 1.04
C GLY A 482 3.07 -11.29 0.34
N ASP A 483 4.32 -11.75 0.22
CA ASP A 483 4.62 -13.00 -0.50
C ASP A 483 4.17 -14.24 0.29
N SER A 484 4.36 -14.26 1.62
CA SER A 484 3.85 -15.34 2.46
C SER A 484 2.32 -15.39 2.50
N ALA A 485 1.65 -14.23 2.53
CA ALA A 485 0.19 -14.17 2.44
C ALA A 485 -0.30 -14.71 1.08
N SER A 486 0.35 -14.31 -0.02
CA SER A 486 0.08 -14.82 -1.37
C SER A 486 0.30 -16.34 -1.47
N ALA A 487 1.36 -16.86 -0.85
CA ALA A 487 1.61 -18.30 -0.81
C ALA A 487 0.55 -19.06 0.00
N ALA A 488 0.06 -18.50 1.11
CA ALA A 488 -1.03 -19.09 1.88
C ALA A 488 -2.36 -19.11 1.10
N GLU A 489 -2.68 -18.04 0.36
CA GLU A 489 -3.86 -17.96 -0.50
C GLU A 489 -3.76 -18.96 -1.67
N LYS A 490 -2.64 -18.99 -2.39
CA LYS A 490 -2.43 -19.92 -3.52
C LYS A 490 -2.45 -21.39 -3.10
N SER A 491 -2.07 -21.70 -1.86
CA SER A 491 -2.14 -23.05 -1.30
C SER A 491 -3.49 -23.39 -0.67
N GLY A 492 -4.42 -22.41 -0.57
CA GLY A 492 -5.75 -22.61 0.05
C GLY A 492 -5.71 -22.83 1.56
N HIS A 493 -4.64 -22.37 2.23
CA HIS A 493 -4.40 -22.59 3.66
C HIS A 493 -4.59 -21.31 4.50
N ASP A 494 -4.74 -20.15 3.87
CA ASP A 494 -5.02 -18.86 4.50
C ASP A 494 -6.25 -18.90 5.43
N VAL A 495 -7.33 -19.56 5.00
CA VAL A 495 -8.59 -19.67 5.77
C VAL A 495 -8.47 -20.40 7.10
N ASN A 496 -7.40 -21.19 7.27
CA ASN A 496 -7.14 -21.98 8.48
C ASN A 496 -6.03 -21.36 9.36
N MET A 497 -5.54 -20.18 9.01
CA MET A 497 -4.61 -19.42 9.85
C MET A 497 -5.37 -18.64 10.92
N SER A 498 -4.72 -18.31 12.05
CA SER A 498 -5.33 -17.42 13.03
C SER A 498 -5.43 -16.00 12.47
N HIS A 499 -4.37 -15.54 11.79
CA HIS A 499 -4.34 -14.23 11.15
C HIS A 499 -3.39 -14.18 9.95
N VAL A 500 -3.91 -13.72 8.81
CA VAL A 500 -3.12 -13.37 7.63
C VAL A 500 -3.16 -11.86 7.49
N SER A 501 -2.03 -11.20 7.72
CA SER A 501 -1.98 -9.74 7.67
C SER A 501 -2.04 -9.24 6.23
N THR A 502 -2.82 -8.18 6.02
CA THR A 502 -2.88 -7.49 4.72
C THR A 502 -1.75 -6.45 4.57
N GLY A 503 -1.07 -6.12 5.66
CA GLY A 503 -0.11 -5.03 5.69
C GLY A 503 1.33 -5.48 5.59
N GLY A 504 1.78 -5.95 4.43
CA GLY A 504 3.15 -6.47 4.23
C GLY A 504 4.26 -5.65 4.92
N GLY A 505 4.50 -4.41 4.47
CA GLY A 505 5.52 -3.52 5.08
C GLY A 505 5.18 -3.07 6.50
N ALA A 506 3.90 -2.79 6.78
CA ALA A 506 3.46 -2.36 8.11
C ALA A 506 3.68 -3.45 9.19
N SER A 507 3.36 -4.70 8.88
CA SER A 507 3.62 -5.88 9.69
C SER A 507 5.11 -6.00 9.99
N LEU A 508 5.94 -5.84 8.96
CA LEU A 508 7.39 -5.95 9.11
C LEU A 508 7.92 -4.87 10.06
N GLU A 509 7.54 -3.60 9.85
CA GLU A 509 7.95 -2.50 10.72
C GLU A 509 7.47 -2.67 12.16
N LEU A 510 6.25 -3.19 12.35
CA LEU A 510 5.74 -3.49 13.68
C LEU A 510 6.51 -4.64 14.35
N LEU A 511 6.85 -5.69 13.60
CA LEU A 511 7.71 -6.78 14.07
C LEU A 511 9.18 -6.36 14.27
N GLU A 512 9.63 -5.26 13.65
CA GLU A 512 10.91 -4.60 13.97
C GLU A 512 10.84 -3.76 15.26
N GLY A 513 9.66 -3.65 15.87
CA GLY A 513 9.43 -2.86 17.08
C GLY A 513 9.25 -1.37 16.82
N LYS A 514 8.95 -0.96 15.58
CA LYS A 514 8.65 0.44 15.25
C LYS A 514 7.19 0.76 15.57
N GLU A 515 6.98 2.00 15.98
CA GLU A 515 5.65 2.58 16.07
C GLU A 515 5.11 2.90 14.68
N LEU A 516 3.85 2.55 14.43
CA LEU A 516 3.18 2.84 13.17
C LEU A 516 2.40 4.16 13.31
N PRO A 517 2.76 5.25 12.60
CA PRO A 517 2.12 6.55 12.76
C PRO A 517 0.59 6.53 12.61
N GLY A 518 0.08 5.72 11.68
CA GLY A 518 -1.35 5.58 11.43
C GLY A 518 -2.12 4.81 12.51
N ILE A 519 -1.43 4.11 13.42
CA ILE A 519 -2.03 3.51 14.63
C ILE A 519 -1.88 4.47 15.81
N ALA A 520 -0.69 5.07 15.96
CA ALA A 520 -0.38 5.99 17.05
C ALA A 520 -1.35 7.18 17.11
N VAL A 521 -1.77 7.68 15.94
CA VAL A 521 -2.68 8.82 15.80
C VAL A 521 -4.13 8.51 16.18
N LEU A 522 -4.52 7.24 16.32
CA LEU A 522 -5.87 6.84 16.68
C LEU A 522 -6.10 6.96 18.18
N ASP A 523 -7.34 7.24 18.57
CA ASP A 523 -7.75 7.43 19.95
C ASP A 523 -7.56 6.14 20.76
N ASP A 524 -7.01 6.29 21.97
CA ASP A 524 -6.97 5.21 22.96
C ASP A 524 -8.38 4.92 23.49
N LYS A 525 -8.65 3.65 23.80
CA LYS A 525 -9.92 3.18 24.39
C LYS A 525 -10.00 3.45 25.89
#